data_AF-A0A4Q5Z074-F1
#
_entry.id   AF-A0A4Q5Z074-F1
#
_cell.length_a   1.000
_cell.length_b   1.000
_cell.length_c   1.000
_cell.angle_alpha   90.00
_cell.angle_beta   90.00
_cell.angle_gamma   90.00
#
_symmetry.space_group_name_H-M   'P 1'
#
loop_
_entity.id
_entity.type
_entity.pdbx_description
1 polymer ?
#
loop_
_entity_poly.entity_id
_entity_poly.type
_entity_poly.pdbx_seq_one_letter_code
_entity_poly.pdbx_strand_id
1 'polypeptide(L)'
;FAQSTIWGFTIEAETGNRYLVDATDFILRDALAVGSTIRRMRQGNYAFDKSRSAIYLQGTKNFPLNTEIEASITLINSDGEAGGFVRAVTPSPEAITLRMHHSFVQLPDTNYKPRLFDPRSSFIPVSFFDFSTPVTEPIEKHFIIRHRLQKKDPSAAISEAVKPIVYYVDNGTPEPIRGALLEGARWWNQAFEAAGFKDGFQVRILPDSADPMDIRYNMVNWVHRSSRGWSYGASVVDPRTGEIIKGNVTLGSLRVRQDYLIAQGLLAPFATGVPADNKMLKMAVERLKQLSAHEIGHTLGLMHNYAASVSDRASVMDYPHPAVKLDANGEISLNDAYDNKIGPWDKVAISWGYKEFANAATEQVELNKILTDAAGAGLQFISDRDARSPGGLHPQAHLWDNGKDAVAELNEVMKIRAKALSAFGEK
;
A
#
# COMPACT_ATOMS: atom_id res chain seq x y z
N PHE A 1 31.60 -0.31 11.99
CA PHE A 1 30.73 -0.97 10.99
C PHE A 1 31.44 -0.99 9.65
N ALA A 2 31.25 -2.06 8.86
CA ALA A 2 31.76 -2.09 7.49
C ALA A 2 30.98 -1.09 6.64
N GLN A 3 31.69 -0.19 5.95
CA GLN A 3 31.10 0.67 4.93
C GLN A 3 31.21 -0.01 3.57
N SER A 4 30.22 0.21 2.70
CA SER A 4 30.24 -0.28 1.32
C SER A 4 30.20 0.90 0.37
N THR A 5 31.27 1.10 -0.38
CA THR A 5 31.28 2.04 -1.52
C THR A 5 30.56 1.38 -2.68
N ILE A 6 29.37 1.89 -3.03
CA ILE A 6 28.53 1.30 -4.09
C ILE A 6 28.89 1.78 -5.50
N TRP A 7 29.58 2.92 -5.60
CA TRP A 7 30.05 3.51 -6.85
C TRP A 7 31.09 4.61 -6.59
N GLY A 8 31.96 4.86 -7.56
CA GLY A 8 32.83 6.04 -7.62
C GLY A 8 32.63 6.73 -8.97
N PHE A 9 32.36 8.03 -8.95
CA PHE A 9 32.14 8.81 -10.16
C PHE A 9 33.42 9.49 -10.63
N THR A 10 33.66 9.52 -11.94
CA THR A 10 34.69 10.38 -12.52
C THR A 10 34.22 11.82 -12.50
N ILE A 11 35.05 12.73 -11.98
CA ILE A 11 34.81 14.16 -12.01
C ILE A 11 35.34 14.69 -13.34
N GLU A 12 34.44 15.17 -14.19
CA GLU A 12 34.76 15.73 -15.52
C GLU A 12 35.12 17.21 -15.44
N ALA A 13 34.52 17.94 -14.48
CA ALA A 13 34.80 19.35 -14.25
C ALA A 13 34.44 19.75 -12.81
N GLU A 14 35.04 20.83 -12.34
CA GLU A 14 34.79 21.43 -11.04
C GLU A 14 34.63 22.95 -11.19
N THR A 15 33.60 23.50 -10.54
CA THR A 15 33.37 24.95 -10.47
C THR A 15 32.96 25.32 -9.04
N GLY A 16 33.91 25.85 -8.25
CA GLY A 16 33.69 26.11 -6.82
C GLY A 16 33.35 24.82 -6.09
N ASN A 17 32.23 24.79 -5.36
CA ASN A 17 31.78 23.59 -4.62
C ASN A 17 30.85 22.68 -5.44
N ARG A 18 30.93 22.71 -6.78
CA ARG A 18 30.10 21.91 -7.69
C ARG A 18 30.99 21.04 -8.57
N TYR A 19 30.63 19.77 -8.68
CA TYR A 19 31.32 18.79 -9.50
C TYR A 19 30.39 18.31 -10.61
N LEU A 20 30.89 18.30 -11.84
CA LEU A 20 30.27 17.60 -12.96
C LEU A 20 30.80 16.16 -12.96
N VAL A 21 29.89 15.19 -12.98
CA VAL A 21 30.25 13.77 -12.97
C VAL A 21 29.60 13.03 -14.13
N ASP A 22 30.31 12.06 -14.70
CA ASP A 22 29.70 11.10 -15.63
C ASP A 22 29.02 9.96 -14.84
N ALA A 23 27.69 9.93 -14.90
CA ALA A 23 26.86 8.92 -14.25
C ALA A 23 26.35 7.83 -15.21
N THR A 24 26.78 7.82 -16.48
CA THR A 24 26.23 6.93 -17.51
C THR A 24 26.30 5.46 -17.10
N ASP A 25 27.47 5.01 -16.65
CA ASP A 25 27.70 3.61 -16.26
C ASP A 25 27.05 3.26 -14.93
N PHE A 26 26.82 4.25 -14.06
CA PHE A 26 26.08 4.05 -12.82
C PHE A 26 24.59 3.77 -13.11
N ILE A 27 24.03 4.44 -14.12
CA ILE A 27 22.64 4.26 -14.51
C ILE A 27 22.49 3.01 -15.40
N LEU A 28 23.45 2.75 -16.30
CA LEU A 28 23.49 1.58 -17.17
C LEU A 28 24.10 0.36 -16.47
N ARG A 29 23.36 -0.16 -15.49
CA ARG A 29 23.70 -1.40 -14.79
C ARG A 29 22.45 -2.15 -14.36
N ASP A 30 22.61 -3.43 -14.04
CA ASP A 30 21.58 -4.22 -13.35
C ASP A 30 21.49 -3.82 -11.87
N ALA A 31 21.00 -2.60 -11.61
CA ALA A 31 20.96 -2.00 -10.26
C ALA A 31 20.03 -2.76 -9.30
N LEU A 32 19.03 -3.47 -9.83
CA LEU A 32 18.08 -4.28 -9.07
C LEU A 32 18.50 -5.75 -8.95
N ALA A 33 19.67 -6.12 -9.48
CA ALA A 33 20.17 -7.51 -9.50
C ALA A 33 19.15 -8.50 -10.09
N VAL A 34 18.47 -8.10 -11.17
CA VAL A 34 17.45 -8.89 -11.86
C VAL A 34 18.04 -10.20 -12.39
N GLY A 35 19.24 -10.19 -12.95
CA GLY A 35 19.91 -11.41 -13.40
C GLY A 35 20.09 -12.43 -12.26
N SER A 36 20.49 -11.94 -11.08
CA SER A 36 20.59 -12.78 -9.88
C SER A 36 19.25 -13.32 -9.40
N THR A 37 18.19 -12.53 -9.50
CA THR A 37 16.83 -12.95 -9.14
C THR A 37 16.29 -14.01 -10.09
N ILE A 38 16.45 -13.83 -11.41
CA ILE A 38 16.07 -14.82 -12.43
C ILE A 38 16.77 -16.16 -12.18
N ARG A 39 18.08 -16.13 -11.94
CA ARG A 39 18.87 -17.32 -11.59
C ARG A 39 18.38 -18.00 -10.32
N ARG A 40 18.14 -17.24 -9.24
CA ARG A 40 17.62 -17.77 -7.95
C ARG A 40 16.25 -18.44 -8.12
N MET A 41 15.41 -17.92 -9.01
CA MET A 41 14.11 -18.49 -9.37
C MET A 41 14.21 -19.63 -10.39
N ARG A 42 15.42 -20.08 -10.74
CA ARG A 42 15.68 -21.15 -11.73
C ARG A 42 15.05 -20.85 -13.09
N GLN A 43 15.11 -19.59 -13.53
CA GLN A 43 14.54 -19.14 -14.81
C GLN A 43 15.59 -18.93 -15.91
N GLY A 44 16.80 -19.45 -15.74
CA GLY A 44 17.94 -19.30 -16.66
C GLY A 44 19.05 -18.42 -16.09
N ASN A 45 20.18 -18.35 -16.79
CA ASN A 45 21.31 -17.51 -16.40
C ASN A 45 21.42 -16.28 -17.31
N TYR A 46 21.12 -15.10 -16.75
CA TYR A 46 21.09 -13.85 -17.49
C TYR A 46 22.13 -12.87 -16.96
N ALA A 47 22.89 -12.26 -17.87
CA ALA A 47 23.93 -11.29 -17.56
C ALA A 47 23.66 -9.96 -18.25
N PHE A 48 24.02 -8.86 -17.60
CA PHE A 48 23.88 -7.51 -18.17
C PHE A 48 24.71 -7.33 -19.43
N ASP A 49 24.08 -6.76 -20.46
CA ASP A 49 24.70 -6.44 -21.74
C ASP A 49 24.63 -4.93 -22.00
N LYS A 50 25.75 -4.25 -21.80
CA LYS A 50 25.88 -2.80 -22.00
C LYS A 50 25.64 -2.40 -23.46
N SER A 51 26.04 -3.23 -24.43
CA SER A 51 25.92 -2.90 -25.86
C SER A 51 24.47 -2.83 -26.34
N ARG A 52 23.57 -3.52 -25.64
CA ARG A 52 22.13 -3.53 -25.89
C ARG A 52 21.33 -2.74 -24.86
N SER A 53 22.01 -1.90 -24.09
CA SER A 53 21.41 -1.07 -23.05
C SER A 53 21.67 0.41 -23.33
N ALA A 54 20.72 1.27 -22.98
CA ALA A 54 20.80 2.69 -23.26
C ALA A 54 19.95 3.52 -22.30
N ILE A 55 20.35 4.77 -22.08
CA ILE A 55 19.53 5.74 -21.35
C ILE A 55 18.29 6.01 -22.19
N TYR A 56 17.14 5.97 -21.54
CA TYR A 56 15.87 6.28 -22.17
C TYR A 56 15.47 7.71 -21.90
N LEU A 57 15.93 8.61 -22.76
CA LEU A 57 15.76 10.05 -22.58
C LEU A 57 14.30 10.49 -22.41
N GLN A 58 13.34 9.82 -23.05
CA GLN A 58 11.91 10.15 -22.91
C GLN A 58 11.37 9.89 -21.48
N GLY A 59 11.95 8.93 -20.75
CA GLY A 59 11.61 8.63 -19.36
C GLY A 59 12.45 9.41 -18.35
N THR A 60 13.40 10.22 -18.80
CA THR A 60 14.27 11.02 -17.92
C THR A 60 13.67 12.41 -17.73
N LYS A 61 13.40 12.79 -16.48
CA LYS A 61 12.70 14.02 -16.12
C LYS A 61 13.32 14.67 -14.89
N ASN A 62 13.20 15.98 -14.79
CA ASN A 62 13.62 16.72 -13.60
C ASN A 62 12.45 17.49 -13.00
N PHE A 63 12.31 17.39 -11.69
CA PHE A 63 11.29 18.04 -10.88
C PHE A 63 11.96 18.87 -9.79
N PRO A 64 11.22 19.74 -9.07
CA PRO A 64 11.82 20.60 -8.06
C PRO A 64 12.55 19.85 -6.92
N LEU A 65 12.10 18.64 -6.57
CA LEU A 65 12.61 17.86 -5.43
C LEU A 65 13.11 16.47 -5.80
N ASN A 66 13.08 16.09 -7.08
CA ASN A 66 13.63 14.83 -7.56
C ASN A 66 14.05 14.88 -9.03
N THR A 67 15.04 14.06 -9.36
CA THR A 67 15.44 13.76 -10.74
C THR A 67 15.16 12.29 -11.00
N GLU A 68 14.47 12.01 -12.09
CA GLU A 68 14.18 10.65 -12.55
C GLU A 68 14.99 10.35 -13.80
N ILE A 69 15.68 9.22 -13.79
CA ILE A 69 16.46 8.75 -14.95
C ILE A 69 16.06 7.32 -15.25
N GLU A 70 15.62 7.09 -16.48
CA GLU A 70 15.24 5.76 -16.94
C GLU A 70 16.29 5.17 -17.88
N ALA A 71 16.54 3.87 -17.76
CA ALA A 71 17.38 3.10 -18.66
C ALA A 71 16.64 1.89 -19.22
N SER A 72 16.85 1.61 -20.50
CA SER A 72 16.63 0.28 -21.07
C SER A 72 17.82 -0.59 -20.71
N ILE A 73 17.59 -1.59 -19.85
CA ILE A 73 18.61 -2.53 -19.41
C ILE A 73 18.30 -3.89 -20.03
N THR A 74 19.24 -4.39 -20.81
CA THR A 74 19.13 -5.68 -21.48
C THR A 74 20.01 -6.70 -20.79
N LEU A 75 19.44 -7.89 -20.55
CA LEU A 75 20.14 -9.05 -20.02
C LEU A 75 20.17 -10.14 -21.11
N ILE A 76 21.36 -10.68 -21.42
CA ILE A 76 21.56 -11.82 -22.34
C ILE A 76 21.50 -13.13 -21.58
N ASN A 77 20.83 -14.12 -22.19
CA ASN A 77 20.94 -15.50 -21.73
C ASN A 77 22.35 -16.04 -22.03
N SER A 78 23.03 -16.51 -21.00
CA SER A 78 24.44 -16.93 -21.07
C SER A 78 24.60 -18.44 -21.31
N ASP A 79 23.57 -19.25 -21.05
CA ASP A 79 23.64 -20.72 -21.14
C ASP A 79 22.56 -21.36 -22.03
N GLY A 80 21.67 -20.55 -22.60
CA GLY A 80 20.62 -20.98 -23.54
C GLY A 80 19.37 -21.54 -22.86
N GLU A 81 19.35 -21.64 -21.54
CA GLU A 81 18.22 -22.17 -20.77
C GLU A 81 17.33 -21.03 -20.28
N ALA A 82 16.01 -21.18 -20.40
CA ALA A 82 15.05 -20.23 -19.88
C ALA A 82 13.96 -20.96 -19.13
N GLY A 83 13.49 -20.43 -18.00
CA GLY A 83 12.39 -21.06 -17.27
C GLY A 83 11.02 -20.78 -17.90
N GLY A 84 9.99 -21.47 -17.41
CA GLY A 84 8.62 -21.31 -17.89
C GLY A 84 8.05 -19.89 -17.73
N PHE A 85 8.43 -19.17 -16.67
CA PHE A 85 7.95 -17.80 -16.46
C PHE A 85 8.55 -16.83 -17.46
N VAL A 86 9.85 -16.96 -17.75
CA VAL A 86 10.50 -16.14 -18.78
C VAL A 86 9.87 -16.43 -20.14
N ARG A 87 9.79 -17.70 -20.54
CA ARG A 87 9.18 -18.11 -21.81
C ARG A 87 7.72 -17.64 -21.99
N ALA A 88 6.98 -17.45 -20.91
CA ALA A 88 5.61 -16.96 -20.95
C ALA A 88 5.47 -15.44 -21.18
N VAL A 89 6.55 -14.65 -20.99
CA VAL A 89 6.48 -13.18 -21.01
C VAL A 89 7.45 -12.51 -21.97
N THR A 90 8.48 -13.21 -22.48
CA THR A 90 9.38 -12.67 -23.51
C THR A 90 9.15 -13.33 -24.87
N PRO A 91 9.09 -12.56 -25.97
CA PRO A 91 9.00 -13.13 -27.31
C PRO A 91 10.25 -13.91 -27.72
N SER A 92 11.43 -13.56 -27.16
CA SER A 92 12.67 -14.31 -27.34
C SER A 92 13.35 -14.54 -25.99
N PRO A 93 13.56 -15.80 -25.57
CA PRO A 93 14.23 -16.13 -24.30
C PRO A 93 15.75 -15.90 -24.34
N GLU A 94 16.33 -15.50 -25.47
CA GLU A 94 17.75 -15.19 -25.56
C GLU A 94 18.09 -13.84 -24.91
N ALA A 95 17.10 -12.97 -24.74
CA ALA A 95 17.28 -11.63 -24.22
C ALA A 95 16.04 -11.13 -23.47
N ILE A 96 16.27 -10.41 -22.37
CA ILE A 96 15.21 -9.72 -21.65
C ILE A 96 15.61 -8.26 -21.51
N THR A 97 14.78 -7.34 -22.00
CA THR A 97 14.98 -5.90 -21.84
C THR A 97 13.93 -5.34 -20.89
N LEU A 98 14.39 -4.62 -19.87
CA LEU A 98 13.56 -4.02 -18.83
C LEU A 98 13.79 -2.51 -18.78
N ARG A 99 12.76 -1.77 -18.34
CA ARG A 99 12.93 -0.38 -17.91
C ARG A 99 13.38 -0.36 -16.46
N MET A 100 14.56 0.18 -16.19
CA MET A 100 15.03 0.44 -14.83
C MET A 100 14.99 1.93 -14.56
N HIS A 101 14.39 2.29 -13.44
CA HIS A 101 14.14 3.68 -13.07
C HIS A 101 14.96 4.05 -11.84
N HIS A 102 15.71 5.15 -11.92
CA HIS A 102 16.50 5.70 -10.84
C HIS A 102 15.90 7.03 -10.42
N SER A 103 15.44 7.08 -9.17
CA SER A 103 14.89 8.29 -8.54
C SER A 103 15.90 8.86 -7.55
N PHE A 104 16.37 10.07 -7.82
CA PHE A 104 17.20 10.84 -6.90
C PHE A 104 16.31 11.86 -6.21
N VAL A 105 15.95 11.56 -4.96
CA VAL A 105 15.02 12.37 -4.17
C VAL A 105 15.80 13.23 -3.18
N GLN A 106 15.46 14.53 -3.13
CA GLN A 106 16.00 15.43 -2.12
C GLN A 106 15.52 15.00 -0.72
N LEU A 107 16.47 14.88 0.22
CA LEU A 107 16.14 14.58 1.61
C LEU A 107 15.37 15.74 2.27
N PRO A 108 14.41 15.46 3.16
CA PRO A 108 13.72 16.48 3.95
C PRO A 108 14.67 17.27 4.87
N ASP A 109 14.17 18.41 5.35
CA ASP A 109 14.82 19.18 6.41
C ASP A 109 14.89 18.41 7.75
N THR A 110 15.59 18.98 8.72
CA THR A 110 15.76 18.37 10.05
C THR A 110 14.67 18.76 11.05
N ASN A 111 13.57 19.38 10.60
CA ASN A 111 12.51 19.92 11.47
C ASN A 111 11.35 18.94 11.72
N TYR A 112 11.44 17.73 11.21
CA TYR A 112 10.45 16.69 11.46
C TYR A 112 10.62 16.11 12.87
N LYS A 113 9.51 15.92 13.59
CA LYS A 113 9.48 15.26 14.91
C LYS A 113 9.07 13.79 14.75
N PRO A 114 10.01 12.82 14.88
CA PRO A 114 9.67 11.41 14.90
C PRO A 114 8.73 11.07 16.06
N ARG A 115 7.93 10.02 15.90
CA ARG A 115 7.08 9.48 16.97
C ARG A 115 7.53 8.07 17.30
N LEU A 116 7.73 7.80 18.59
CA LEU A 116 8.11 6.49 19.08
C LEU A 116 7.05 5.45 18.71
N PHE A 117 7.51 4.29 18.30
CA PHE A 117 6.65 3.16 17.98
C PHE A 117 6.10 2.50 19.26
N ASP A 118 4.82 2.14 19.23
CA ASP A 118 4.17 1.28 20.22
C ASP A 118 3.57 0.08 19.46
N PRO A 119 3.89 -1.18 19.81
CA PRO A 119 3.38 -2.36 19.11
C PRO A 119 1.85 -2.45 19.02
N ARG A 120 1.12 -1.75 19.89
CA ARG A 120 -0.36 -1.72 19.88
C ARG A 120 -0.95 -0.72 18.88
N SER A 121 -0.14 0.15 18.27
CA SER A 121 -0.63 1.33 17.55
C SER A 121 -0.98 1.12 16.08
N SER A 122 -0.72 -0.06 15.53
CA SER A 122 -0.89 -0.39 14.12
C SER A 122 0.02 0.31 13.12
N PHE A 123 1.05 1.04 13.55
CA PHE A 123 1.99 1.69 12.63
C PHE A 123 3.19 0.82 12.22
N ILE A 124 3.64 0.96 10.98
CA ILE A 124 4.87 0.35 10.48
C ILE A 124 6.07 1.06 11.14
N PRO A 125 6.99 0.32 11.79
CA PRO A 125 8.17 0.92 12.40
C PRO A 125 9.35 1.02 11.42
N VAL A 126 10.22 2.00 11.68
CA VAL A 126 11.64 1.99 11.30
C VAL A 126 12.46 1.79 12.57
N SER A 127 13.52 0.99 12.50
CA SER A 127 14.42 0.76 13.63
C SER A 127 15.89 0.95 13.30
N PHE A 128 16.67 1.33 14.30
CA PHE A 128 18.13 1.42 14.22
C PHE A 128 18.74 1.25 15.61
N PHE A 129 20.02 0.88 15.65
CA PHE A 129 20.80 0.80 16.87
C PHE A 129 21.50 2.13 17.17
N ASP A 130 21.23 2.71 18.34
CA ASP A 130 21.91 3.90 18.84
C ASP A 130 22.93 3.53 19.91
N PHE A 131 24.19 3.36 19.49
CA PHE A 131 25.30 2.99 20.37
C PHE A 131 25.72 4.09 21.36
N SER A 132 25.13 5.28 21.29
CA SER A 132 25.30 6.32 22.31
C SER A 132 24.30 6.21 23.46
N THR A 133 23.31 5.29 23.35
CA THR A 133 22.30 5.04 24.39
C THR A 133 22.94 4.52 25.69
N PRO A 134 22.54 5.05 26.87
CA PRO A 134 22.96 4.50 28.16
C PRO A 134 22.68 3.00 28.28
N VAL A 135 23.57 2.25 28.92
CA VAL A 135 23.46 0.77 29.06
C VAL A 135 22.21 0.30 29.80
N THR A 136 21.52 1.20 30.52
CA THR A 136 20.26 0.93 31.22
C THR A 136 19.02 1.07 30.33
N GLU A 137 19.19 1.48 29.07
CA GLU A 137 18.10 1.72 28.12
C GLU A 137 18.20 0.80 26.90
N PRO A 138 17.07 0.52 26.21
CA PRO A 138 17.10 -0.22 24.95
C PRO A 138 17.93 0.49 23.88
N ILE A 139 18.96 -0.20 23.38
CA ILE A 139 19.86 0.28 22.32
C ILE A 139 19.16 0.40 20.96
N GLU A 140 18.16 -0.45 20.70
CA GLU A 140 17.36 -0.39 19.47
C GLU A 140 16.25 0.65 19.64
N LYS A 141 16.25 1.66 18.78
CA LYS A 141 15.23 2.70 18.72
C LYS A 141 14.23 2.36 17.63
N HIS A 142 12.96 2.63 17.91
CA HIS A 142 11.85 2.39 16.97
C HIS A 142 11.01 3.65 16.81
N PHE A 143 10.87 4.12 15.57
CA PHE A 143 9.95 5.20 15.22
C PHE A 143 8.89 4.69 14.25
N ILE A 144 7.71 5.31 14.24
CA ILE A 144 6.71 5.03 13.22
C ILE A 144 7.04 5.76 11.92
N ILE A 145 6.61 5.18 10.79
CA ILE A 145 6.51 5.95 9.55
C ILE A 145 5.19 6.71 9.49
N ARG A 146 5.22 8.01 9.18
CA ARG A 146 4.00 8.81 8.94
C ARG A 146 4.29 10.05 8.10
N HIS A 147 3.27 10.62 7.49
CA HIS A 147 3.39 11.92 6.81
C HIS A 147 3.59 13.05 7.84
N ARG A 148 4.28 14.11 7.43
CA ARG A 148 4.32 15.37 8.19
C ARG A 148 2.95 16.05 8.08
N LEU A 149 2.28 16.22 9.21
CA LEU A 149 1.01 16.93 9.31
C LEU A 149 1.04 17.81 10.56
N GLN A 150 0.69 19.08 10.40
CA GLN A 150 0.69 20.06 11.49
C GLN A 150 -0.56 20.93 11.44
N LYS A 151 -1.12 21.29 12.58
CA LYS A 151 -2.25 22.25 12.64
C LYS A 151 -1.75 23.66 12.37
N LYS A 152 -2.56 24.47 11.69
CA LYS A 152 -2.33 25.92 11.59
C LYS A 152 -2.46 26.60 12.96
N ASP A 153 -3.42 26.14 13.77
CA ASP A 153 -3.59 26.53 15.16
C ASP A 153 -3.42 25.29 16.06
N PRO A 154 -2.23 25.09 16.67
CA PRO A 154 -1.97 23.95 17.56
C PRO A 154 -2.80 23.98 18.85
N SER A 155 -3.38 25.12 19.22
CA SER A 155 -4.19 25.26 20.45
C SER A 155 -5.65 24.85 20.24
N ALA A 156 -6.13 24.88 18.99
CA ALA A 156 -7.50 24.53 18.65
C ALA A 156 -7.72 23.01 18.66
N ALA A 157 -8.87 22.58 19.19
CA ALA A 157 -9.28 21.17 19.15
C ALA A 157 -9.38 20.65 17.70
N ILE A 158 -9.95 21.46 16.81
CA ILE A 158 -10.03 21.23 15.37
C ILE A 158 -9.33 22.39 14.65
N SER A 159 -8.42 22.10 13.73
CA SER A 159 -7.73 23.11 12.93
C SER A 159 -7.46 22.61 11.52
N GLU A 160 -7.36 23.51 10.56
CA GLU A 160 -6.85 23.17 9.24
C GLU A 160 -5.37 22.76 9.31
N ALA A 161 -4.94 21.91 8.39
CA ALA A 161 -3.53 21.56 8.27
C ALA A 161 -2.71 22.71 7.63
N VAL A 162 -1.47 22.91 8.09
CA VAL A 162 -0.50 23.81 7.42
C VAL A 162 -0.27 23.32 5.99
N LYS A 163 0.00 22.03 5.83
CA LYS A 163 0.07 21.33 4.54
C LYS A 163 -0.79 20.06 4.64
N PRO A 164 -1.93 19.98 3.92
CA PRO A 164 -2.75 18.78 3.93
C PRO A 164 -2.05 17.63 3.18
N ILE A 165 -2.37 16.40 3.57
CA ILE A 165 -1.97 15.19 2.86
C ILE A 165 -2.93 15.01 1.69
N VAL A 166 -2.42 15.16 0.47
CA VAL A 166 -3.25 15.04 -0.75
C VAL A 166 -2.78 13.84 -1.57
N TYR A 167 -3.73 12.94 -1.87
CA TYR A 167 -3.55 11.83 -2.81
C TYR A 167 -4.23 12.15 -4.14
N TYR A 168 -3.62 11.67 -5.23
CA TYR A 168 -4.06 11.89 -6.59
C TYR A 168 -4.32 10.56 -7.28
N VAL A 169 -5.53 10.38 -7.80
CA VAL A 169 -5.91 9.22 -8.61
C VAL A 169 -5.47 9.46 -10.05
N ASP A 170 -4.84 8.43 -10.62
CA ASP A 170 -4.35 8.38 -12.00
C ASP A 170 -5.47 8.64 -13.03
N ASN A 171 -5.20 9.53 -13.99
CA ASN A 171 -6.11 9.97 -15.04
C ASN A 171 -6.47 8.82 -16.01
N GLY A 172 -5.60 7.81 -16.12
CA GLY A 172 -5.85 6.59 -16.89
C GLY A 172 -6.90 5.65 -16.30
N THR A 173 -7.40 5.93 -15.09
CA THR A 173 -8.42 5.10 -14.44
C THR A 173 -9.80 5.31 -15.13
N PRO A 174 -10.43 4.26 -15.70
CA PRO A 174 -11.74 4.39 -16.34
C PRO A 174 -12.89 4.45 -15.33
N GLU A 175 -14.05 4.99 -15.72
CA GLU A 175 -15.28 4.80 -14.94
C GLU A 175 -15.84 3.37 -15.11
N PRO A 176 -16.56 2.82 -14.11
CA PRO A 176 -16.87 3.38 -12.78
C PRO A 176 -15.74 3.23 -11.73
N ILE A 177 -14.59 2.67 -12.12
CA ILE A 177 -13.48 2.37 -11.20
C ILE A 177 -12.96 3.66 -10.57
N ARG A 178 -12.75 4.70 -11.37
CA ARG A 178 -12.25 6.00 -10.89
C ARG A 178 -13.12 6.61 -9.81
N GLY A 179 -14.44 6.63 -9.99
CA GLY A 179 -15.38 7.05 -8.95
C GLY A 179 -15.23 6.24 -7.66
N ALA A 180 -15.11 4.91 -7.77
CA ALA A 180 -14.92 4.03 -6.62
C ALA A 180 -13.62 4.30 -5.86
N LEU A 181 -12.50 4.48 -6.58
CA LEU A 181 -11.22 4.79 -5.95
C LEU A 181 -11.26 6.12 -5.21
N LEU A 182 -11.82 7.17 -5.85
CA LEU A 182 -11.98 8.47 -5.22
C LEU A 182 -12.84 8.40 -3.95
N GLU A 183 -13.98 7.71 -4.02
CA GLU A 183 -14.90 7.60 -2.88
C GLU A 183 -14.27 6.85 -1.71
N GLY A 184 -13.73 5.65 -1.96
CA GLY A 184 -13.11 4.83 -0.93
C GLY A 184 -11.90 5.49 -0.29
N ALA A 185 -11.03 6.09 -1.11
CA ALA A 185 -9.88 6.84 -0.61
C ALA A 185 -10.27 7.98 0.34
N ARG A 186 -11.39 8.68 0.06
CA ARG A 186 -11.86 9.81 0.87
C ARG A 186 -12.39 9.42 2.25
N TRP A 187 -12.65 8.14 2.50
CA TRP A 187 -13.06 7.68 3.83
C TRP A 187 -12.06 8.06 4.92
N TRP A 188 -10.76 8.10 4.59
CA TRP A 188 -9.70 8.54 5.52
C TRP A 188 -9.91 9.96 6.05
N ASN A 189 -10.60 10.86 5.34
CA ASN A 189 -10.89 12.19 5.86
C ASN A 189 -11.67 12.12 7.18
N GLN A 190 -12.58 11.15 7.34
CA GLN A 190 -13.32 10.94 8.59
C GLN A 190 -12.39 10.60 9.79
N ALA A 191 -11.27 9.93 9.54
CA ALA A 191 -10.28 9.59 10.57
C ALA A 191 -9.36 10.78 10.91
N PHE A 192 -9.00 11.59 9.91
CA PHE A 192 -8.24 12.83 10.14
C PHE A 192 -9.07 13.91 10.84
N GLU A 193 -10.37 14.02 10.55
CA GLU A 193 -11.31 14.87 11.28
C GLU A 193 -11.41 14.43 12.76
N ALA A 194 -11.49 13.12 13.02
CA ALA A 194 -11.47 12.58 14.38
C ALA A 194 -10.14 12.88 15.13
N ALA A 195 -9.02 12.96 14.39
CA ALA A 195 -7.73 13.38 14.93
C ALA A 195 -7.60 14.91 15.14
N GLY A 196 -8.64 15.68 14.76
CA GLY A 196 -8.70 17.14 14.95
C GLY A 196 -8.21 17.95 13.75
N PHE A 197 -8.13 17.36 12.55
CA PHE A 197 -7.77 18.08 11.33
C PHE A 197 -8.98 18.34 10.45
N LYS A 198 -9.27 19.61 10.19
CA LYS A 198 -10.21 20.01 9.15
C LYS A 198 -9.50 20.02 7.80
N ASP A 199 -10.06 19.33 6.80
CA ASP A 199 -9.51 19.23 5.44
C ASP A 199 -8.03 18.76 5.41
N GLY A 200 -7.58 18.03 6.44
CA GLY A 200 -6.19 17.60 6.60
C GLY A 200 -5.79 16.48 5.65
N PHE A 201 -6.76 15.70 5.15
CA PHE A 201 -6.56 14.64 4.18
C PHE A 201 -7.52 14.80 3.01
N GLN A 202 -7.01 14.71 1.79
CA GLN A 202 -7.79 15.00 0.59
C GLN A 202 -7.43 14.04 -0.55
N VAL A 203 -8.39 13.78 -1.42
CA VAL A 203 -8.20 12.94 -2.62
C VAL A 203 -8.79 13.61 -3.85
N ARG A 204 -7.97 13.72 -4.89
CA ARG A 204 -8.26 14.45 -6.13
C ARG A 204 -7.86 13.61 -7.34
N ILE A 205 -8.28 14.03 -8.53
CA ILE A 205 -7.69 13.54 -9.79
C ILE A 205 -6.36 14.26 -10.00
N LEU A 206 -5.35 13.57 -10.55
CA LEU A 206 -4.08 14.20 -10.89
C LEU A 206 -4.33 15.31 -11.95
N PRO A 207 -3.87 16.55 -11.73
CA PRO A 207 -3.98 17.58 -12.76
C PRO A 207 -3.24 17.17 -14.03
N ASP A 208 -3.78 17.48 -15.22
CA ASP A 208 -3.13 17.15 -16.50
C ASP A 208 -1.75 17.82 -16.68
N SER A 209 -1.47 18.88 -15.91
CA SER A 209 -0.17 19.55 -15.87
C SER A 209 0.84 18.92 -14.90
N ALA A 210 0.44 17.92 -14.13
CA ALA A 210 1.29 17.24 -13.16
C ALA A 210 1.74 15.88 -13.70
N ASP A 211 2.96 15.49 -13.33
CA ASP A 211 3.51 14.18 -13.68
C ASP A 211 3.47 13.24 -12.46
N PRO A 212 3.00 11.99 -12.61
CA PRO A 212 2.93 11.05 -11.49
C PRO A 212 4.31 10.69 -10.90
N MET A 213 5.41 10.93 -11.63
CA MET A 213 6.77 10.70 -11.13
C MET A 213 7.31 11.84 -10.25
N ASP A 214 6.66 13.01 -10.23
CA ASP A 214 7.05 14.11 -9.34
C ASP A 214 6.80 13.70 -7.87
N ILE A 215 7.83 13.78 -7.02
CA ILE A 215 7.79 13.31 -5.64
C ILE A 215 6.75 14.08 -4.79
N ARG A 216 6.32 15.26 -5.23
CA ARG A 216 5.38 16.13 -4.50
C ARG A 216 3.93 15.62 -4.53
N TYR A 217 3.62 14.64 -5.37
CA TYR A 217 2.27 14.09 -5.52
C TYR A 217 2.22 12.66 -4.97
N ASN A 218 1.39 12.42 -3.95
CA ASN A 218 1.08 11.06 -3.53
C ASN A 218 0.12 10.43 -4.53
N MET A 219 0.41 9.23 -5.02
CA MET A 219 -0.29 8.67 -6.17
C MET A 219 -1.12 7.44 -5.80
N VAL A 220 -2.29 7.33 -6.43
CA VAL A 220 -3.09 6.11 -6.55
C VAL A 220 -3.10 5.69 -8.01
N ASN A 221 -2.20 4.77 -8.36
CA ASN A 221 -1.95 4.33 -9.72
C ASN A 221 -2.88 3.18 -10.12
N TRP A 222 -3.40 3.21 -11.34
CA TRP A 222 -4.20 2.13 -11.91
C TRP A 222 -3.37 1.35 -12.93
N VAL A 223 -2.99 0.11 -12.61
CA VAL A 223 -2.04 -0.65 -13.43
C VAL A 223 -2.65 -1.87 -14.11
N HIS A 224 -2.24 -2.09 -15.35
CA HIS A 224 -2.57 -3.28 -16.12
C HIS A 224 -1.47 -4.34 -15.99
N ARG A 225 -1.87 -5.59 -15.76
CA ARG A 225 -0.96 -6.73 -15.68
C ARG A 225 -1.57 -7.89 -16.47
N SER A 226 -0.73 -8.68 -17.12
CA SER A 226 -1.14 -9.88 -17.85
C SER A 226 -1.51 -11.04 -16.92
N SER A 227 -0.95 -11.07 -15.71
CA SER A 227 -1.22 -12.07 -14.68
C SER A 227 -1.71 -11.42 -13.37
N ARG A 228 -2.19 -12.25 -12.43
CA ARG A 228 -2.61 -11.79 -11.10
C ARG A 228 -1.42 -11.17 -10.37
N GLY A 229 -1.44 -9.85 -10.23
CA GLY A 229 -0.56 -9.11 -9.32
C GLY A 229 -1.30 -8.69 -8.05
N TRP A 230 -0.54 -8.47 -6.99
CA TRP A 230 -1.06 -7.85 -5.77
C TRP A 230 -1.21 -6.35 -5.98
N SER A 231 -2.28 -5.78 -5.42
CA SER A 231 -2.28 -4.36 -5.07
C SER A 231 -1.39 -4.15 -3.85
N TYR A 232 -0.75 -2.99 -3.77
CA TYR A 232 0.06 -2.62 -2.61
C TYR A 232 0.18 -1.11 -2.48
N GLY A 233 0.16 -0.63 -1.25
CA GLY A 233 0.62 0.69 -0.84
C GLY A 233 2.08 0.64 -0.37
N ALA A 234 2.94 1.45 -0.98
CA ALA A 234 4.33 1.63 -0.57
C ALA A 234 4.65 3.12 -0.41
N SER A 235 5.71 3.42 0.33
CA SER A 235 6.11 4.80 0.58
C SER A 235 7.60 5.01 0.33
N VAL A 236 7.96 6.18 -0.19
CA VAL A 236 9.33 6.71 -0.08
C VAL A 236 9.43 7.36 1.30
N VAL A 237 10.33 6.85 2.13
CA VAL A 237 10.47 7.24 3.54
C VAL A 237 11.89 7.69 3.80
N ASP A 238 12.06 8.75 4.59
CA ASP A 238 13.36 9.09 5.16
C ASP A 238 13.74 8.05 6.23
N PRO A 239 14.74 7.18 6.00
CA PRO A 239 15.08 6.10 6.93
C PRO A 239 15.65 6.62 8.26
N ARG A 240 16.03 7.90 8.35
CA ARG A 240 16.60 8.52 9.55
C ARG A 240 15.51 8.94 10.55
N THR A 241 14.32 9.28 10.06
CA THR A 241 13.27 9.92 10.85
C THR A 241 11.91 9.23 10.79
N GLY A 242 11.67 8.39 9.77
CA GLY A 242 10.36 7.81 9.48
C GLY A 242 9.40 8.78 8.77
N GLU A 243 9.86 9.95 8.32
CA GLU A 243 9.01 10.86 7.55
C GLU A 243 8.65 10.23 6.18
N ILE A 244 7.36 10.08 5.90
CA ILE A 244 6.89 9.68 4.58
C ILE A 244 6.99 10.89 3.65
N ILE A 245 7.77 10.75 2.59
CA ILE A 245 8.00 11.77 1.55
C ILE A 245 6.94 11.66 0.45
N LYS A 246 6.62 10.43 0.03
CA LYS A 246 5.59 10.12 -0.97
C LYS A 246 4.92 8.79 -0.67
N GLY A 247 3.60 8.77 -0.67
CA GLY A 247 2.78 7.56 -0.76
C GLY A 247 2.53 7.16 -2.21
N ASN A 248 2.71 5.89 -2.52
CA ASN A 248 2.50 5.29 -3.83
C ASN A 248 1.64 4.03 -3.70
N VAL A 249 0.38 4.15 -4.09
CA VAL A 249 -0.56 3.04 -4.20
C VAL A 249 -0.54 2.51 -5.63
N THR A 250 -0.54 1.18 -5.76
CA THR A 250 -0.65 0.48 -7.05
C THR A 250 -1.85 -0.46 -7.01
N LEU A 251 -2.86 -0.21 -7.84
CA LEU A 251 -4.08 -1.02 -7.90
C LEU A 251 -4.16 -1.80 -9.22
N GLY A 252 -4.23 -3.13 -9.10
CA GLY A 252 -4.26 -4.02 -10.25
C GLY A 252 -5.63 -4.13 -10.91
N SER A 253 -5.72 -3.78 -12.19
CA SER A 253 -6.97 -3.81 -12.97
C SER A 253 -7.64 -5.18 -13.15
N LEU A 254 -6.92 -6.28 -12.98
CA LEU A 254 -7.51 -7.62 -13.00
C LEU A 254 -8.33 -7.92 -11.75
N ARG A 255 -8.13 -7.18 -10.65
CA ARG A 255 -8.78 -7.49 -9.37
C ARG A 255 -10.29 -7.35 -9.46
N VAL A 256 -10.78 -6.25 -10.03
CA VAL A 256 -12.22 -6.01 -10.22
C VAL A 256 -12.89 -7.10 -11.06
N ARG A 257 -12.17 -7.67 -12.04
CA ARG A 257 -12.69 -8.79 -12.84
C ARG A 257 -12.84 -10.04 -11.99
N GLN A 258 -11.90 -10.31 -11.09
CA GLN A 258 -12.00 -11.45 -10.18
C GLN A 258 -13.18 -11.30 -9.21
N ASP A 259 -13.36 -10.11 -8.63
CA ASP A 259 -14.46 -9.85 -7.72
C ASP A 259 -15.82 -9.96 -8.45
N TYR A 260 -15.89 -9.51 -9.71
CA TYR A 260 -17.04 -9.74 -10.59
C TYR A 260 -17.30 -11.23 -10.82
N LEU A 261 -16.26 -12.03 -11.12
CA LEU A 261 -16.38 -13.47 -11.33
C LEU A 261 -16.81 -14.22 -10.07
N ILE A 262 -16.37 -13.78 -8.87
CA ILE A 262 -16.84 -14.34 -7.59
C ILE A 262 -18.36 -14.12 -7.47
N ALA A 263 -18.84 -12.90 -7.68
CA ALA A 263 -20.28 -12.62 -7.66
C ALA A 263 -21.04 -13.39 -8.74
N GLN A 264 -20.48 -13.52 -9.94
CA GLN A 264 -21.08 -14.28 -11.03
C GLN A 264 -21.21 -15.75 -10.69
N GLY A 265 -20.19 -16.37 -10.10
CA GLY A 265 -20.23 -17.76 -9.65
C GLY A 265 -21.24 -17.99 -8.53
N LEU A 266 -21.45 -17.00 -7.66
CA LEU A 266 -22.44 -17.07 -6.57
C LEU A 266 -23.88 -16.90 -7.07
N LEU A 267 -24.12 -15.98 -8.01
CA LEU A 267 -25.47 -15.65 -8.48
C LEU A 267 -25.93 -16.45 -9.71
N ALA A 268 -24.99 -16.96 -10.52
CA ALA A 268 -25.21 -17.71 -11.75
C ALA A 268 -26.35 -17.15 -12.65
N PRO A 269 -26.30 -15.87 -13.09
CA PRO A 269 -27.41 -15.21 -13.78
C PRO A 269 -27.51 -15.58 -15.29
N PHE A 270 -27.18 -16.81 -15.67
CA PHE A 270 -27.02 -17.20 -17.08
C PHE A 270 -28.34 -17.38 -17.84
N ALA A 271 -29.40 -17.83 -17.15
CA ALA A 271 -30.69 -18.14 -17.79
C ALA A 271 -31.43 -16.90 -18.32
N THR A 272 -31.36 -15.78 -17.58
CA THR A 272 -32.07 -14.53 -17.91
C THR A 272 -31.12 -13.42 -18.36
N GLY A 273 -29.82 -13.72 -18.44
CA GLY A 273 -28.77 -12.73 -18.71
C GLY A 273 -28.48 -11.82 -17.51
N VAL A 274 -27.55 -10.88 -17.70
CA VAL A 274 -27.18 -9.91 -16.66
C VAL A 274 -28.31 -8.90 -16.48
N PRO A 275 -28.93 -8.79 -15.29
CA PRO A 275 -29.98 -7.80 -15.05
C PRO A 275 -29.44 -6.38 -15.18
N ALA A 276 -30.32 -5.41 -15.49
CA ALA A 276 -29.97 -3.99 -15.50
C ALA A 276 -29.40 -3.53 -14.14
N ASP A 277 -29.94 -4.07 -13.04
CA ASP A 277 -29.34 -4.00 -11.71
C ASP A 277 -28.21 -5.02 -11.56
N ASN A 278 -27.05 -4.70 -12.12
CA ASN A 278 -25.89 -5.59 -12.12
C ASN A 278 -25.25 -5.69 -10.73
N LYS A 279 -25.80 -6.55 -9.87
CA LYS A 279 -25.30 -6.84 -8.50
C LYS A 279 -23.83 -7.25 -8.46
N MET A 280 -23.35 -7.94 -9.49
CA MET A 280 -21.95 -8.36 -9.60
C MET A 280 -21.01 -7.16 -9.75
N LEU A 281 -21.36 -6.21 -10.63
CA LEU A 281 -20.62 -4.97 -10.81
C LEU A 281 -20.68 -4.11 -9.54
N LYS A 282 -21.85 -4.01 -8.89
CA LYS A 282 -22.00 -3.27 -7.64
C LYS A 282 -21.06 -3.80 -6.55
N MET A 283 -21.03 -5.12 -6.33
CA MET A 283 -20.13 -5.73 -5.34
C MET A 283 -18.65 -5.46 -5.68
N ALA A 284 -18.27 -5.58 -6.96
CA ALA A 284 -16.90 -5.34 -7.41
C ALA A 284 -16.48 -3.86 -7.23
N VAL A 285 -17.41 -2.92 -7.44
CA VAL A 285 -17.21 -1.48 -7.19
C VAL A 285 -17.05 -1.19 -5.70
N GLU A 286 -17.88 -1.78 -4.83
CA GLU A 286 -17.72 -1.64 -3.37
C GLU A 286 -16.37 -2.20 -2.89
N ARG A 287 -15.92 -3.33 -3.46
CA ARG A 287 -14.57 -3.85 -3.17
C ARG A 287 -13.48 -2.87 -3.56
N LEU A 288 -13.61 -2.20 -4.70
CA LEU A 288 -12.62 -1.20 -5.13
C LEU A 288 -12.55 -0.01 -4.18
N LYS A 289 -13.67 0.43 -3.61
CA LYS A 289 -13.67 1.47 -2.57
C LYS A 289 -12.87 1.03 -1.35
N GLN A 290 -13.20 -0.15 -0.81
CA GLN A 290 -12.50 -0.72 0.34
C GLN A 290 -11.01 -0.95 0.07
N LEU A 291 -10.67 -1.46 -1.11
CA LEU A 291 -9.28 -1.69 -1.52
C LEU A 291 -8.51 -0.38 -1.64
N SER A 292 -9.12 0.67 -2.21
CA SER A 292 -8.48 1.98 -2.29
C SER A 292 -8.20 2.57 -0.91
N ALA A 293 -9.14 2.42 0.03
CA ALA A 293 -8.93 2.84 1.42
C ALA A 293 -7.81 2.02 2.08
N HIS A 294 -7.82 0.69 1.93
CA HIS A 294 -6.82 -0.22 2.47
C HIS A 294 -5.40 0.14 2.04
N GLU A 295 -5.16 0.25 0.73
CA GLU A 295 -3.80 0.51 0.23
C GLU A 295 -3.30 1.90 0.61
N ILE A 296 -4.20 2.90 0.69
CA ILE A 296 -3.82 4.22 1.21
C ILE A 296 -3.44 4.15 2.68
N GLY A 297 -4.10 3.30 3.49
CA GLY A 297 -3.74 3.11 4.90
C GLY A 297 -2.27 2.71 5.08
N HIS A 298 -1.75 1.81 4.25
CA HIS A 298 -0.32 1.48 4.24
C HIS A 298 0.56 2.71 3.94
N THR A 299 0.16 3.52 2.97
CA THR A 299 0.88 4.75 2.62
C THR A 299 0.72 5.89 3.65
N LEU A 300 -0.23 5.76 4.58
CA LEU A 300 -0.35 6.60 5.78
C LEU A 300 0.48 6.06 6.96
N GLY A 301 1.08 4.88 6.80
CA GLY A 301 1.98 4.25 7.77
C GLY A 301 1.37 3.08 8.53
N LEU A 302 0.20 2.57 8.16
CA LEU A 302 -0.50 1.52 8.90
C LEU A 302 -0.13 0.11 8.42
N MET A 303 -0.06 -0.83 9.34
CA MET A 303 0.00 -2.28 9.09
C MET A 303 -1.40 -2.86 8.89
N HIS A 304 -1.47 -4.11 8.44
CA HIS A 304 -2.74 -4.84 8.45
C HIS A 304 -3.26 -5.03 9.88
N ASN A 305 -4.57 -5.05 10.03
CA ASN A 305 -5.25 -5.42 11.28
C ASN A 305 -6.16 -6.63 11.04
N TYR A 306 -5.69 -7.83 11.37
CA TYR A 306 -6.46 -9.07 11.19
C TYR A 306 -7.37 -9.42 12.37
N ALA A 307 -7.49 -8.54 13.36
CA ALA A 307 -8.46 -8.67 14.44
C ALA A 307 -9.71 -7.81 14.21
N ALA A 308 -9.82 -7.14 13.06
CA ALA A 308 -10.89 -6.18 12.82
C ALA A 308 -12.26 -6.86 12.64
N SER A 309 -12.31 -8.05 12.02
CA SER A 309 -13.53 -8.86 11.88
C SER A 309 -14.22 -9.16 13.21
N VAL A 310 -13.44 -9.48 14.25
CA VAL A 310 -13.95 -9.75 15.62
C VAL A 310 -14.58 -8.50 16.25
N SER A 311 -14.10 -7.33 15.87
CA SER A 311 -14.61 -6.02 16.30
C SER A 311 -15.59 -5.41 15.29
N ASP A 312 -16.40 -6.23 14.60
CA ASP A 312 -17.42 -5.76 13.64
C ASP A 312 -16.82 -4.96 12.48
N ARG A 313 -15.79 -5.54 11.84
CA ARG A 313 -15.08 -4.95 10.69
C ARG A 313 -14.50 -3.57 11.03
N ALA A 314 -13.91 -3.46 12.22
CA ALA A 314 -13.50 -2.20 12.82
C ALA A 314 -12.44 -1.40 12.02
N SER A 315 -11.84 -1.97 10.98
CA SER A 315 -10.74 -1.39 10.22
C SER A 315 -10.80 -1.80 8.76
N VAL A 316 -10.52 -0.86 7.85
CA VAL A 316 -10.28 -1.16 6.44
C VAL A 316 -8.96 -1.89 6.23
N MET A 317 -8.07 -1.92 7.23
CA MET A 317 -6.75 -2.59 7.18
C MET A 317 -6.81 -4.11 7.35
N ASP A 318 -8.01 -4.68 7.46
CA ASP A 318 -8.21 -6.13 7.41
C ASP A 318 -8.28 -6.64 5.95
N TYR A 319 -8.26 -7.96 5.76
CA TYR A 319 -8.30 -8.63 4.47
C TYR A 319 -9.49 -9.59 4.32
N PRO A 320 -10.74 -9.10 4.43
CA PRO A 320 -11.93 -9.96 4.38
C PRO A 320 -12.23 -10.44 2.95
N HIS A 321 -12.84 -11.62 2.85
CA HIS A 321 -13.58 -12.05 1.65
C HIS A 321 -14.96 -11.35 1.61
N PRO A 322 -15.74 -11.36 0.51
CA PRO A 322 -17.05 -10.71 0.52
C PRO A 322 -17.95 -11.35 1.60
N ALA A 323 -18.58 -10.52 2.42
CA ALA A 323 -19.52 -10.95 3.46
C ALA A 323 -20.88 -11.31 2.84
N VAL A 324 -21.01 -12.54 2.35
CA VAL A 324 -22.19 -13.03 1.64
C VAL A 324 -23.14 -13.73 2.61
N LYS A 325 -24.44 -13.47 2.51
CA LYS A 325 -25.48 -14.02 3.39
C LYS A 325 -26.62 -14.62 2.58
N LEU A 326 -27.40 -15.52 3.18
CA LEU A 326 -28.72 -15.88 2.67
C LEU A 326 -29.75 -14.87 3.20
N ASP A 327 -30.62 -14.38 2.32
CA ASP A 327 -31.74 -13.54 2.72
C ASP A 327 -32.91 -14.36 3.32
N ALA A 328 -34.00 -13.69 3.68
CA ALA A 328 -35.18 -14.33 4.28
C ALA A 328 -35.84 -15.39 3.37
N ASN A 329 -35.59 -15.34 2.06
CA ASN A 329 -36.09 -16.30 1.08
C ASN A 329 -35.08 -17.45 0.82
N GLY A 330 -33.94 -17.44 1.50
CA GLY A 330 -32.86 -18.40 1.26
C GLY A 330 -32.09 -18.14 -0.04
N GLU A 331 -32.15 -16.92 -0.57
CA GLU A 331 -31.41 -16.51 -1.75
C GLU A 331 -30.10 -15.81 -1.39
N ILE A 332 -29.09 -15.94 -2.24
CA ILE A 332 -27.77 -15.34 -2.01
C ILE A 332 -27.87 -13.81 -2.15
N SER A 333 -27.51 -13.12 -1.07
CA SER A 333 -27.43 -11.67 -1.02
C SER A 333 -25.98 -11.20 -1.01
N LEU A 334 -25.67 -10.27 -1.91
CA LEU A 334 -24.39 -9.56 -1.97
C LEU A 334 -24.48 -8.16 -1.32
N ASN A 335 -25.61 -7.84 -0.68
CA ASN A 335 -25.75 -6.60 0.06
C ASN A 335 -24.78 -6.63 1.24
N ASP A 336 -24.07 -5.52 1.50
CA ASP A 336 -23.08 -5.40 2.60
C ASP A 336 -21.86 -6.34 2.48
N ALA A 337 -21.59 -6.86 1.27
CA ALA A 337 -20.41 -7.70 1.01
C ALA A 337 -19.09 -7.01 1.42
N TYR A 338 -19.03 -5.69 1.29
CA TYR A 338 -17.92 -4.83 1.74
C TYR A 338 -18.47 -3.64 2.53
N ASP A 339 -17.74 -3.22 3.56
CA ASP A 339 -18.09 -2.01 4.31
C ASP A 339 -17.87 -0.78 3.41
N ASN A 340 -18.58 0.31 3.71
CA ASN A 340 -18.68 1.49 2.86
C ASN A 340 -18.18 2.78 3.55
N LYS A 341 -17.34 2.63 4.58
CA LYS A 341 -16.85 3.73 5.42
C LYS A 341 -15.51 3.37 6.07
N ILE A 342 -14.89 4.36 6.74
CA ILE A 342 -13.73 4.11 7.59
C ILE A 342 -14.19 3.49 8.92
N GLY A 343 -13.41 2.54 9.44
CA GLY A 343 -13.74 1.85 10.67
C GLY A 343 -13.38 2.63 11.96
N PRO A 344 -13.97 2.27 13.11
CA PRO A 344 -13.61 2.86 14.40
C PRO A 344 -12.13 2.68 14.79
N TRP A 345 -11.52 1.52 14.50
CA TRP A 345 -10.10 1.30 14.76
C TRP A 345 -9.22 2.22 13.89
N ASP A 346 -9.59 2.44 12.64
CA ASP A 346 -8.84 3.35 11.76
C ASP A 346 -8.81 4.79 12.31
N LYS A 347 -9.92 5.24 12.93
CA LYS A 347 -9.99 6.54 13.62
C LYS A 347 -9.07 6.58 14.84
N VAL A 348 -9.01 5.49 15.62
CA VAL A 348 -8.08 5.34 16.74
C VAL A 348 -6.64 5.39 16.25
N ALA A 349 -6.30 4.62 15.21
CA ALA A 349 -4.96 4.57 14.64
C ALA A 349 -4.50 5.93 14.13
N ILE A 350 -5.30 6.62 13.31
CA ILE A 350 -4.95 7.95 12.81
C ILE A 350 -4.88 8.98 13.95
N SER A 351 -5.77 8.92 14.94
CA SER A 351 -5.66 9.78 16.13
C SER A 351 -4.36 9.53 16.88
N TRP A 352 -4.00 8.27 17.12
CA TRP A 352 -2.75 7.91 17.77
C TRP A 352 -1.52 8.32 16.95
N GLY A 353 -1.58 8.25 15.62
CA GLY A 353 -0.46 8.55 14.75
C GLY A 353 -0.28 10.03 14.42
N TYR A 354 -1.37 10.79 14.30
CA TYR A 354 -1.35 12.14 13.72
C TYR A 354 -1.85 13.25 14.66
N LYS A 355 -2.57 12.93 15.74
CA LYS A 355 -3.04 13.96 16.68
C LYS A 355 -1.86 14.73 17.27
N GLU A 356 -2.00 16.06 17.28
CA GLU A 356 -1.10 16.97 17.97
C GLU A 356 -1.51 17.16 19.43
N PHE A 357 -0.52 17.27 20.30
CA PHE A 357 -0.71 17.48 21.73
C PHE A 357 -0.10 18.82 22.14
N ALA A 358 -0.85 19.62 22.90
CA ALA A 358 -0.41 20.95 23.33
C ALA A 358 0.84 20.92 24.21
N ASN A 359 1.05 19.84 24.98
CA ASN A 359 2.21 19.65 25.83
C ASN A 359 2.96 18.37 25.45
N ALA A 360 4.22 18.51 25.03
CA ALA A 360 5.08 17.38 24.70
C ALA A 360 5.34 16.45 25.91
N ALA A 361 5.31 16.98 27.14
CA ALA A 361 5.53 16.19 28.35
C ALA A 361 4.38 15.21 28.64
N THR A 362 3.18 15.46 28.12
CA THR A 362 2.01 14.58 28.32
C THR A 362 1.71 13.70 27.11
N GLU A 363 2.44 13.86 26.00
CA GLU A 363 2.21 13.13 24.74
C GLU A 363 2.15 11.61 24.97
N GLN A 364 3.09 11.04 25.72
CA GLN A 364 3.12 9.60 25.98
C GLN A 364 1.91 9.11 26.80
N VAL A 365 1.44 9.91 27.77
CA VAL A 365 0.28 9.58 28.60
C VAL A 365 -0.99 9.59 27.75
N GLU A 366 -1.17 10.61 26.92
CA GLU A 366 -2.31 10.73 26.01
C GLU A 366 -2.33 9.62 24.95
N LEU A 367 -1.17 9.28 24.37
CA LEU A 367 -1.02 8.18 23.43
C LEU A 367 -1.38 6.83 24.06
N ASN A 368 -0.92 6.57 25.28
CA ASN A 368 -1.29 5.36 26.01
C ASN A 368 -2.79 5.32 26.32
N LYS A 369 -3.38 6.48 26.66
CA LYS A 369 -4.82 6.60 26.90
C LYS A 369 -5.64 6.25 25.66
N ILE A 370 -5.27 6.75 24.47
CA ILE A 370 -5.96 6.42 23.21
C ILE A 370 -6.03 4.90 23.00
N LEU A 371 -4.92 4.19 23.20
CA LEU A 371 -4.85 2.74 23.03
C LEU A 371 -5.62 1.98 24.11
N THR A 372 -5.57 2.47 25.35
CA THR A 372 -6.27 1.86 26.49
C THR A 372 -7.78 2.01 26.37
N ASP A 373 -8.26 3.19 25.95
CA ASP A 373 -9.67 3.45 25.68
C ASP A 373 -10.17 2.58 24.52
N ALA A 374 -9.39 2.44 23.45
CA ALA A 374 -9.72 1.58 22.32
C ALA A 374 -9.87 0.11 22.73
N ALA A 375 -8.92 -0.40 23.54
CA ALA A 375 -9.01 -1.75 24.09
C ALA A 375 -10.23 -1.92 25.00
N GLY A 376 -10.54 -0.92 25.84
CA GLY A 376 -11.74 -0.92 26.69
C GLY A 376 -13.05 -0.89 25.90
N ALA A 377 -13.04 -0.32 24.69
CA ALA A 377 -14.16 -0.36 23.74
C ALA A 377 -14.23 -1.66 22.91
N GLY A 378 -13.33 -2.62 23.16
CA GLY A 378 -13.27 -3.89 22.44
C GLY A 378 -12.69 -3.80 21.03
N LEU A 379 -11.98 -2.71 20.70
CA LEU A 379 -11.27 -2.58 19.44
C LEU A 379 -9.88 -3.20 19.58
N GLN A 380 -9.54 -4.15 18.72
CA GLN A 380 -8.29 -4.91 18.79
C GLN A 380 -7.40 -4.63 17.58
N PHE A 381 -6.10 -4.86 17.77
CA PHE A 381 -5.11 -4.86 16.70
C PHE A 381 -4.16 -6.02 16.79
N ILE A 382 -4.09 -6.80 15.71
CA ILE A 382 -3.12 -7.88 15.53
C ILE A 382 -2.59 -7.82 14.09
N SER A 383 -1.26 -7.77 13.97
CA SER A 383 -0.56 -7.62 12.69
C SER A 383 -0.31 -8.96 11.99
N ASP A 384 0.27 -8.90 10.79
CA ASP A 384 0.71 -10.06 10.01
C ASP A 384 1.57 -11.05 10.79
N ARG A 385 2.44 -10.57 11.68
CA ARG A 385 3.41 -11.40 12.42
C ARG A 385 2.72 -12.49 13.23
N ASP A 386 1.57 -12.18 13.79
CA ASP A 386 0.86 -13.05 14.73
C ASP A 386 -0.37 -13.73 14.09
N ALA A 387 -0.83 -13.24 12.93
CA ALA A 387 -2.02 -13.76 12.23
C ALA A 387 -1.71 -14.67 11.02
N ARG A 388 -0.56 -14.50 10.33
CA ARG A 388 -0.26 -15.24 9.09
C ARG A 388 0.41 -16.59 9.30
N SER A 389 1.15 -16.75 10.40
CA SER A 389 1.87 -18.00 10.66
C SER A 389 0.88 -19.15 10.87
N PRO A 390 1.06 -20.34 10.27
CA PRO A 390 0.28 -21.52 10.62
C PRO A 390 0.36 -21.88 12.12
N GLY A 391 1.40 -21.43 12.82
CA GLY A 391 1.56 -21.54 14.27
C GLY A 391 1.19 -20.26 15.04
N GLY A 392 0.47 -19.32 14.42
CA GLY A 392 -0.05 -18.13 15.10
C GLY A 392 -0.95 -18.53 16.26
N LEU A 393 -0.71 -17.96 17.44
CA LEU A 393 -1.40 -18.32 18.68
C LEU A 393 -2.57 -17.39 19.02
N HIS A 394 -2.83 -16.36 18.20
CA HIS A 394 -3.90 -15.42 18.49
C HIS A 394 -5.24 -15.97 18.01
N PRO A 395 -6.15 -16.39 18.92
CA PRO A 395 -7.37 -17.12 18.55
C PRO A 395 -8.38 -16.26 17.76
N GLN A 396 -8.22 -14.94 17.81
CA GLN A 396 -9.12 -13.93 17.25
C GLN A 396 -8.53 -13.18 16.06
N ALA A 397 -7.39 -13.62 15.52
CA ALA A 397 -6.79 -12.98 14.35
C ALA A 397 -6.57 -13.99 13.24
N HIS A 398 -7.44 -13.97 12.24
CA HIS A 398 -7.35 -14.86 11.08
C HIS A 398 -7.54 -14.05 9.81
N LEU A 399 -6.87 -14.51 8.75
CA LEU A 399 -7.10 -13.96 7.43
C LEU A 399 -8.36 -14.58 6.86
N TRP A 400 -9.09 -13.79 6.07
CA TRP A 400 -10.24 -14.26 5.31
C TRP A 400 -11.41 -14.73 6.17
N ASP A 401 -11.75 -14.00 7.23
CA ASP A 401 -13.03 -14.13 7.92
C ASP A 401 -13.79 -12.79 7.93
N ASN A 402 -15.06 -12.83 8.28
CA ASN A 402 -15.91 -11.64 8.49
C ASN A 402 -16.60 -11.64 9.86
N GLY A 403 -16.30 -12.63 10.70
CA GLY A 403 -17.07 -12.94 11.91
C GLY A 403 -16.22 -12.92 13.17
N LYS A 404 -16.90 -13.05 14.31
CA LYS A 404 -16.27 -13.12 15.64
C LYS A 404 -15.65 -14.49 15.96
N ASP A 405 -16.03 -15.50 15.18
CA ASP A 405 -15.62 -16.88 15.35
C ASP A 405 -15.39 -17.51 13.97
N ALA A 406 -14.16 -17.96 13.72
CA ALA A 406 -13.76 -18.49 12.42
C ALA A 406 -14.47 -19.81 12.06
N VAL A 407 -14.87 -20.61 13.06
CA VAL A 407 -15.59 -21.88 12.83
C VAL A 407 -17.04 -21.59 12.45
N ALA A 408 -17.68 -20.64 13.11
CA ALA A 408 -19.01 -20.16 12.74
C ALA A 408 -19.02 -19.57 11.33
N GLU A 409 -18.01 -18.75 10.98
CA GLU A 409 -17.86 -18.19 9.65
C GLU A 409 -17.67 -19.29 8.59
N LEU A 410 -16.82 -20.28 8.85
CA LEU A 410 -16.65 -21.43 7.95
C LEU A 410 -17.99 -22.14 7.70
N ASN A 411 -18.77 -22.40 8.76
CA ASN A 411 -20.07 -23.05 8.64
C ASN A 411 -21.05 -22.22 7.79
N GLU A 412 -21.03 -20.89 7.94
CA GLU A 412 -21.87 -20.01 7.14
C GLU A 412 -21.44 -20.01 5.66
N VAL A 413 -20.14 -19.88 5.39
CA VAL A 413 -19.58 -19.99 4.03
C VAL A 413 -19.94 -21.33 3.39
N MET A 414 -19.94 -22.44 4.14
CA MET A 414 -20.35 -23.75 3.64
C MET A 414 -21.83 -23.79 3.22
N LYS A 415 -22.73 -23.11 3.95
CA LYS A 415 -24.14 -22.98 3.56
C LYS A 415 -24.30 -22.18 2.27
N ILE A 416 -23.59 -21.05 2.15
CA ILE A 416 -23.59 -20.22 0.93
C ILE A 416 -23.11 -21.03 -0.27
N ARG A 417 -22.02 -21.77 -0.12
CA ARG A 417 -21.48 -22.64 -1.18
C ARG A 417 -22.46 -23.74 -1.56
N ALA A 418 -23.09 -24.40 -0.60
CA ALA A 418 -24.11 -25.41 -0.87
C ALA A 418 -25.30 -24.84 -1.66
N LYS A 419 -25.78 -23.63 -1.30
CA LYS A 419 -26.84 -22.93 -2.06
C LYS A 419 -26.40 -22.57 -3.48
N ALA A 420 -25.18 -22.05 -3.65
CA ALA A 420 -24.66 -21.72 -4.98
C ALA A 420 -24.56 -22.98 -5.85
N LEU A 421 -24.06 -24.08 -5.29
CA LEU A 421 -23.91 -25.37 -5.97
C LEU A 421 -25.25 -26.05 -6.27
N SER A 422 -26.28 -25.89 -5.44
CA SER A 422 -27.61 -26.48 -5.73
C SER A 422 -28.30 -25.83 -6.93
N ALA A 423 -27.89 -24.61 -7.29
CA ALA A 423 -28.32 -23.91 -8.48
C ALA A 423 -27.31 -24.03 -9.65
N PHE A 424 -26.25 -24.84 -9.49
CA PHE A 424 -25.19 -25.01 -10.49
C PHE A 424 -25.56 -26.10 -11.50
N GLY A 425 -25.80 -25.70 -12.74
CA GLY A 425 -26.20 -26.59 -13.83
C GLY A 425 -26.97 -25.84 -14.90
N GLU A 426 -27.33 -26.54 -15.98
CA GLU A 426 -28.27 -26.00 -16.98
C GLU A 426 -29.63 -25.76 -16.32
N LYS A 427 -30.22 -24.58 -16.60
CA LYS A 427 -31.55 -24.19 -16.13
C LYS A 427 -32.52 -24.16 -17.29
#